data_AF-A0ABD0PDA8-F1
#
_entry.id   AF-A0ABD0PDA8-F1
#
_cell.length_a   1.000
_cell.length_b   1.000
_cell.length_c   1.000
_cell.angle_alpha   90.00
_cell.angle_beta   90.00
_cell.angle_gamma   90.00
#
_symmetry.space_group_name_H-M   'P 1'
#
loop_
_entity.id
_entity.type
_entity.pdbx_description
1 polymer ?
#
loop_
_entity_poly.entity_id
_entity_poly.type
_entity_poly.pdbx_seq_one_letter_code
_entity_poly.pdbx_strand_id
1 'polypeptide(L)' 'MDTKAVFTALYDVCEENAAFFSGATKGQAGDAAQRLVDAMTTIQEHARSLEPVVSGFAAIYHHFDFDPHIPANGYRSLVK' A
#
# COMPACT_ATOMS: atom_id res chain seq x y z
N MET A 1 -5.21 12.77 -0.64
CA MET A 1 -4.01 12.12 -0.09
C MET A 1 -3.09 11.82 -1.26
N ASP A 2 -1.80 12.12 -1.15
CA ASP A 2 -0.84 11.72 -2.19
C ASP A 2 -0.56 10.22 -2.04
N THR A 3 -1.30 9.39 -2.77
CA THR A 3 -1.17 7.93 -2.72
C THR A 3 0.22 7.47 -3.13
N LYS A 4 0.85 8.16 -4.10
CA LYS A 4 2.19 7.85 -4.56
C LYS A 4 3.20 8.05 -3.43
N ALA A 5 3.15 9.18 -2.73
CA ALA A 5 4.05 9.44 -1.60
C ALA A 5 3.89 8.39 -0.48
N VAL A 6 2.67 7.92 -0.22
CA VAL A 6 2.41 6.87 0.78
C VAL A 6 3.04 5.53 0.37
N PHE A 7 2.88 5.08 -0.88
CA PHE A 7 3.48 3.83 -1.34
C PHE A 7 5.00 3.92 -1.42
N THR A 8 5.57 5.06 -1.84
CA THR A 8 7.02 5.29 -1.77
C THR A 8 7.55 5.14 -0.35
N ALA A 9 6.96 5.83 0.63
CA ALA A 9 7.38 5.71 2.02
C ALA A 9 7.25 4.28 2.57
N LEU A 10 6.19 3.55 2.17
CA LEU A 10 6.00 2.15 2.55
C LEU A 10 7.11 1.25 1.98
N TYR A 11 7.49 1.44 0.72
CA TYR A 11 8.56 0.68 0.09
C TYR A 11 9.91 0.94 0.76
N ASP A 12 10.22 2.21 1.01
CA ASP A 12 11.46 2.63 1.68
C ASP A 12 11.57 1.99 3.06
N VAL A 13 10.51 2.08 3.88
CA VAL A 13 10.48 1.48 5.22
C VAL A 13 10.66 -0.04 5.17
N CYS A 14 9.99 -0.73 4.23
CA CYS A 14 10.14 -2.19 4.11
C CYS A 14 11.57 -2.57 3.69
N GLU A 15 12.16 -1.85 2.75
CA GLU A 15 13.51 -2.10 2.25
C GLU A 15 14.57 -1.84 3.35
N GLU A 16 14.47 -0.70 4.04
CA GLU A 16 15.38 -0.35 5.13
C GLU A 16 15.33 -1.38 6.27
N ASN A 17 14.14 -1.81 6.67
CA ASN A 17 13.98 -2.80 7.74
C ASN A 17 14.47 -4.19 7.29
N ALA A 18 14.14 -4.63 6.08
CA ALA A 18 14.64 -5.90 5.56
C ALA A 18 16.18 -5.92 5.50
N ALA A 19 16.80 -4.83 5.02
CA ALA A 19 18.25 -4.67 4.98
C ALA A 19 18.85 -4.73 6.40
N PHE A 20 18.28 -4.00 7.36
CA PHE A 20 18.74 -3.99 8.75
C PHE A 20 18.70 -5.40 9.38
N PHE A 21 17.57 -6.09 9.29
CA PHE A 21 17.41 -7.41 9.91
C PHE A 21 18.19 -8.50 9.19
N SER A 22 18.41 -8.39 7.87
CA SER A 22 19.25 -9.32 7.13
C SER A 22 20.69 -9.38 7.68
N GLY A 23 21.22 -8.27 8.18
CA GLY A 23 22.53 -8.21 8.83
C GLY A 23 22.57 -8.91 10.20
N ALA A 24 21.43 -8.94 10.90
CA ALA A 24 21.28 -9.57 12.22
C ALA A 24 21.10 -11.10 12.17
N THR A 25 20.85 -11.68 10.98
CA THR A 25 20.64 -13.14 10.80
C THR A 25 21.86 -14.01 11.14
N LYS A 26 23.06 -13.42 11.28
CA LYS A 26 24.32 -14.13 11.59
C LYS A 26 24.54 -14.45 13.08
N GLY A 27 23.62 -14.06 13.98
CA GLY A 27 23.74 -14.26 15.43
C GLY A 27 22.64 -15.13 16.05
N GLN A 28 22.64 -15.25 17.39
CA GLN A 28 21.66 -16.03 18.20
C GLN A 28 20.18 -15.62 17.98
N ALA A 29 19.93 -14.44 17.42
CA ALA A 29 18.61 -13.92 17.06
C ALA A 29 18.17 -14.26 15.63
N GLY A 30 18.89 -15.15 14.92
CA GLY A 30 18.73 -15.38 13.49
C GLY A 30 17.31 -15.77 13.04
N ASP A 31 16.59 -16.56 13.84
CA ASP A 31 15.21 -16.98 13.51
C ASP A 31 14.22 -15.80 13.57
N ALA A 32 14.26 -15.00 14.63
CA ALA A 32 13.41 -13.82 14.76
C ALA A 32 13.75 -12.75 13.72
N ALA A 33 15.04 -12.54 13.45
CA ALA A 33 15.50 -11.61 12.41
C ALA A 33 15.02 -12.05 11.02
N GLN A 34 15.11 -13.35 10.69
CA GLN A 34 14.62 -13.88 9.42
C GLN A 34 13.11 -13.67 9.26
N ARG A 35 12.32 -13.96 10.30
CA ARG A 35 10.87 -13.74 10.27
C ARG A 35 10.49 -12.28 10.05
N LEU A 36 11.28 -11.35 10.56
CA LEU A 36 11.08 -9.91 10.31
C LEU A 36 11.41 -9.52 8.87
N VAL A 37 12.49 -10.08 8.30
CA VAL A 37 12.80 -9.91 6.86
C VAL A 37 11.64 -10.42 6.01
N ASP A 38 11.17 -11.64 6.27
CA ASP A 38 10.08 -12.27 5.52
C ASP A 38 8.79 -11.44 5.61
N ALA A 39 8.50 -10.88 6.79
CA ALA A 39 7.35 -9.98 7.00
C ALA A 39 7.47 -8.70 6.15
N MET A 40 8.63 -8.03 6.15
CA MET A 40 8.84 -6.83 5.34
C MET A 40 8.72 -7.13 3.84
N THR A 41 9.25 -8.25 3.37
CA THR A 41 9.10 -8.69 1.96
C THR A 41 7.63 -8.95 1.61
N THR A 42 6.90 -9.65 2.48
CA THR A 42 5.48 -9.95 2.27
C THR A 42 4.63 -8.66 2.22
N ILE A 43 4.89 -7.71 3.13
CA ILE A 43 4.22 -6.40 3.12
C ILE A 43 4.50 -5.67 1.80
N GLN A 44 5.75 -5.68 1.34
CA GLN A 44 6.14 -5.04 0.07
C GLN A 44 5.43 -5.65 -1.14
N GLU A 45 5.28 -6.97 -1.20
CA GLU A 45 4.55 -7.67 -2.26
C GLU A 45 3.05 -7.32 -2.27
N HIS A 46 2.43 -7.29 -1.09
CA HIS A 46 1.03 -6.86 -0.95
C HIS A 46 0.85 -5.39 -1.33
N ALA A 47 1.79 -4.52 -0.96
CA ALA A 47 1.79 -3.12 -1.34
C ALA A 47 1.82 -2.94 -2.87
N ARG A 48 2.71 -3.67 -3.57
CA ARG A 48 2.77 -3.65 -5.05
C ARG A 48 1.46 -4.08 -5.70
N SER A 49 0.74 -5.01 -5.09
CA SER A 49 -0.56 -5.47 -5.59
C SER A 49 -1.68 -4.45 -5.30
N LEU A 50 -1.60 -3.76 -4.16
CA LEU A 50 -2.61 -2.81 -3.70
C LEU A 50 -2.49 -1.43 -4.36
N GLU A 51 -1.27 -0.98 -4.66
CA GLU A 51 -1.00 0.33 -5.27
C GLU A 51 -1.82 0.62 -6.54
N PRO A 52 -1.88 -0.26 -7.55
CA PRO A 52 -2.69 0.01 -8.74
C PRO A 52 -4.19 0.05 -8.45
N VAL A 53 -4.66 -0.74 -7.47
CA VAL A 53 -6.08 -0.76 -7.06
C VAL A 53 -6.45 0.57 -6.41
N VAL A 54 -5.65 1.01 -5.44
CA VAL A 54 -5.87 2.28 -4.73
C VAL A 54 -5.72 3.46 -5.70
N SER A 55 -4.73 3.45 -6.58
CA SER A 55 -4.53 4.51 -7.56
C SER A 55 -5.67 4.58 -8.58
N GLY A 56 -6.14 3.42 -9.07
CA GLY A 56 -7.29 3.36 -9.98
C GLY A 56 -8.56 3.86 -9.32
N PHE A 57 -8.83 3.45 -8.08
CA PHE A 57 -9.99 3.94 -7.34
C PHE A 57 -9.87 5.44 -7.03
N ALA A 58 -8.70 5.91 -6.61
CA ALA A 58 -8.40 7.32 -6.36
C ALA A 58 -8.66 8.20 -7.59
N ALA A 59 -8.43 7.67 -8.79
CA ALA A 59 -8.66 8.38 -10.05
C ALA A 59 -10.14 8.55 -10.40
N ILE A 60 -11.05 7.74 -9.83
CA ILE A 60 -12.47 7.74 -10.24
C ILE A 60 -13.45 8.04 -9.10
N TYR A 61 -13.08 7.82 -7.83
CA TYR A 61 -14.03 7.88 -6.71
C TYR A 61 -14.73 9.23 -6.60
N HIS A 62 -14.08 10.32 -7.01
CA HIS A 62 -14.63 11.66 -6.97
C HIS A 62 -15.73 11.90 -8.03
N HIS A 63 -15.88 10.99 -9.01
CA HIS A 63 -17.04 10.97 -9.91
C HIS A 63 -18.29 10.38 -9.24
N PHE A 64 -18.10 9.62 -8.15
CA PHE A 64 -19.17 8.95 -7.43
C PHE A 64 -19.57 9.75 -6.20
N ASP A 65 -20.86 10.09 -6.12
CA ASP A 65 -21.46 10.59 -4.90
C ASP A 65 -21.87 9.36 -4.07
N PHE A 66 -21.10 9.03 -3.04
CA PHE A 66 -21.36 7.91 -2.13
C PHE A 66 -22.39 8.28 -1.06
N ASP A 67 -23.45 9.00 -1.45
CA ASP A 67 -24.57 9.35 -0.56
C ASP A 67 -25.47 8.11 -0.37
N PRO A 68 -25.59 7.55 0.85
CA PRO A 68 -26.47 6.40 1.11
C PRO A 68 -27.96 6.72 0.91
N HIS A 69 -28.35 8.00 0.89
CA HIS A 69 -29.70 8.44 0.60
C HIS A 69 -29.96 8.63 -0.91
N ILE A 70 -28.91 8.62 -1.74
CA ILE A 70 -29.02 8.69 -3.21
C ILE A 70 -28.09 7.65 -3.87
N PRO A 71 -28.38 6.34 -3.72
CA PRO A 71 -27.54 5.29 -4.28
C PRO A 71 -27.44 5.43 -5.80
N ALA A 72 -26.22 5.33 -6.34
CA ALA A 72 -25.91 5.43 -7.77
C ALA A 72 -26.01 6.83 -8.41
N ASN A 73 -25.92 7.94 -7.66
CA ASN A 73 -25.79 9.29 -8.24
C ASN A 73 -24.38 9.58 -8.84
N GLY A 74 -23.60 8.53 -9.13
CA GLY A 74 -22.22 8.60 -9.61
C GLY A 74 -22.03 9.02 -11.08
N TYR A 75 -23.05 9.62 -11.67
CA TYR A 75 -22.94 10.38 -12.91
C TYR A 75 -23.39 11.83 -12.70
N ARG A 76 -22.85 12.48 -11.66
CA ARG A 76 -22.78 13.94 -11.69
C ARG A 76 -21.79 14.34 -12.81
N SER A 77 -22.30 14.60 -14.01
CA SER A 77 -21.65 15.34 -15.13
C SER A 77 -21.21 14.59 -16.41
N LEU A 78 -21.86 13.50 -16.83
CA LEU A 78 -21.86 13.16 -18.28
C LEU A 78 -22.90 13.98 -19.10
N VAL A 79 -23.51 15.00 -18.50
CA VAL A 79 -24.24 16.04 -19.22
C VAL A 79 -23.50 17.37 -19.06
N LYS A 80 -22.47 17.56 -19.89
CA LYS A 80 -22.13 18.82 -20.57
C LYS A 80 -21.17 18.55 -21.72
#